data_AF-A0A9P7K0U3-F1
#
_entry.id   AF-A0A9P7K0U3-F1
#
_cell.length_a   1.000
_cell.length_b   1.000
_cell.length_c   1.000
_cell.angle_alpha   90.00
_cell.angle_beta   90.00
_cell.angle_gamma   90.00
#
_symmetry.space_group_name_H-M   'P 1'
#
loop_
_entity.id
_entity.type
_entity.pdbx_description
1 polymer ?
#
loop_
_entity_poly.entity_id
_entity_poly.type
_entity_poly.pdbx_seq_one_letter_code
_entity_poly.pdbx_strand_id
1 'polypeptide(L)'
;MYSLPLPVQTNNLLLHRFRLSENSLAPVIMVRTVCKSGKSTGGPANRSVLPGPFKLVSGLCGEQVIKSVYHKPLPHGMEEAISTRKKDILIPQFWNHVGWCLFCCDGSPQMYECSHCPHTVCVRCIVIPEESLDYIKKGNVFFRCPGCHEVRDRNAGKGIITPYFGFEDAQGKAVLATPATIHGHIELTSRSEVCTLPILILNFILASVDIFGSPARAMRDGLHPYVAPDYYEIVFDIGTLSKVKQHAKAMEKLVQDIGPCQFACVEVFVHSHSDTNRGDLWAGFETSNIKGEHEGPVAYSLDDFFTAVFPSSIAGYLKGATLWMLHAFAFDAERFHACLVPPFIFAYVERVLVEGFEVEEAIEDLLKAAPQLGMHTSIIHIRVTNIFHRRPPTVSEYNKGAMRMDDKASMIVTTYKFFHENQHPWGNPLPYQCLRCYCVRSWGSTTRPMSSNTQFACKQCGFVITYTKLDHSKIILYHEGYRGTSKVSGKLTKKGLGTGSGWLVVVAVEPDGVLALAQSVSHSTREH
;
A
#
# COMPACT_ATOMS: atom_id res chain seq x y z
N MET A 1 18.45 -2.57 -54.25
CA MET A 1 19.91 -2.50 -54.46
C MET A 1 20.58 -2.44 -53.10
N TYR A 2 21.59 -3.28 -52.93
CA TYR A 2 22.25 -3.67 -51.69
C TYR A 2 22.94 -2.51 -50.96
N SER A 3 22.85 -2.52 -49.63
CA SER A 3 23.92 -2.03 -48.74
C SER A 3 24.02 -2.95 -47.53
N LEU A 4 25.15 -3.65 -47.45
CA LEU A 4 25.58 -4.57 -46.40
C LEU A 4 25.95 -3.81 -45.10
N PRO A 5 25.91 -4.47 -43.93
CA PRO A 5 26.42 -3.92 -42.68
C PRO A 5 27.92 -4.25 -42.49
N LEU A 6 28.66 -3.31 -41.88
CA LEU A 6 30.02 -3.52 -41.35
C LEU A 6 29.99 -3.79 -39.84
N PRO A 7 31.02 -4.49 -39.30
CA PRO A 7 30.96 -5.13 -37.99
C PRO A 7 31.44 -4.22 -36.86
N VAL A 8 30.85 -4.33 -35.68
CA VAL A 8 31.41 -3.74 -34.46
C VAL A 8 31.75 -4.85 -33.47
N GLN A 9 33.00 -4.76 -33.02
CA GLN A 9 33.74 -5.69 -32.20
C GLN A 9 33.13 -5.89 -30.82
N THR A 10 33.10 -7.14 -30.38
CA THR A 10 32.83 -7.55 -29.00
C THR A 10 34.05 -7.25 -28.13
N ASN A 11 33.94 -6.25 -27.26
CA ASN A 11 34.85 -6.10 -26.12
C ASN A 11 34.29 -6.85 -24.92
N ASN A 12 35.05 -7.86 -24.49
CA ASN A 12 34.86 -8.58 -23.24
C ASN A 12 34.99 -7.61 -22.05
N LEU A 13 33.96 -7.52 -21.22
CA LEU A 13 34.08 -6.98 -19.88
C LEU A 13 33.60 -8.01 -18.86
N LEU A 14 34.57 -8.48 -18.05
CA LEU A 14 34.32 -9.23 -16.83
C LEU A 14 33.45 -8.41 -15.89
N LEU A 15 32.37 -9.01 -15.38
CA LEU A 15 31.68 -8.53 -14.19
C LEU A 15 31.44 -9.67 -13.21
N HIS A 16 31.91 -9.41 -11.99
CA HIS A 16 32.02 -10.34 -10.87
C HIS A 16 30.66 -10.91 -10.44
N ARG A 17 30.61 -12.25 -10.30
CA ARG A 17 29.54 -12.96 -9.59
C ARG A 17 29.63 -12.66 -8.10
N PHE A 18 28.64 -11.97 -7.54
CA PHE A 18 28.35 -12.03 -6.11
C PHE A 18 27.55 -13.30 -5.82
N ARG A 19 28.10 -14.13 -4.93
CA ARG A 19 27.40 -15.28 -4.34
C ARG A 19 26.63 -14.76 -3.13
N LEU A 20 25.31 -14.67 -3.22
CA LEU A 20 24.44 -14.48 -2.06
C LEU A 20 23.95 -15.86 -1.61
N SER A 21 23.98 -16.11 -0.30
CA SER A 21 23.62 -17.39 0.31
C SER A 21 22.14 -17.74 0.06
N GLU A 22 21.89 -18.94 -0.43
CA GLU A 22 20.58 -19.48 -0.86
C GLU A 22 19.61 -19.89 0.27
N ASN A 23 19.83 -19.51 1.53
CA ASN A 23 19.01 -20.01 2.64
C ASN A 23 18.50 -18.89 3.56
N SER A 24 17.45 -18.17 3.13
CA SER A 24 16.54 -17.47 4.05
C SER A 24 15.30 -16.92 3.32
N LEU A 25 14.36 -17.81 2.98
CA LEU A 25 12.95 -17.38 2.96
C LEU A 25 12.54 -17.22 4.44
N ALA A 26 12.20 -16.00 4.84
CA ALA A 26 11.70 -15.74 6.18
C ALA A 26 10.41 -16.54 6.44
N PRO A 27 10.17 -17.04 7.66
CA PRO A 27 8.97 -17.80 7.98
C PRO A 27 7.72 -16.92 7.81
N VAL A 28 6.72 -17.45 7.09
CA VAL A 28 5.37 -16.89 7.01
C VAL A 28 4.68 -17.19 8.35
N ILE A 29 4.22 -16.16 9.06
CA ILE A 29 3.56 -16.31 10.37
C ILE A 29 2.12 -15.80 10.24
N MET A 30 1.15 -16.57 10.73
CA MET A 30 -0.27 -16.35 10.43
C MET A 30 -1.18 -16.40 11.68
N VAL A 31 -2.25 -15.60 11.62
CA VAL A 31 -3.35 -15.54 12.59
C VAL A 31 -4.57 -16.28 12.08
N ARG A 32 -5.18 -17.07 12.97
CA ARG A 32 -6.41 -17.84 12.74
C ARG A 32 -7.61 -17.17 13.39
N THR A 33 -8.66 -16.87 12.63
CA THR A 33 -10.00 -16.55 13.17
C THR A 33 -11.00 -17.59 12.69
N VAL A 34 -11.57 -18.37 13.63
CA VAL A 34 -12.60 -19.37 13.33
C VAL A 34 -13.95 -18.79 13.73
N CYS A 35 -14.79 -18.47 12.75
CA CYS A 35 -16.22 -18.26 12.99
C CYS A 35 -16.94 -19.61 12.98
N LYS A 36 -17.58 -19.98 14.10
CA LYS A 36 -18.45 -21.15 14.16
C LYS A 36 -19.81 -20.82 13.53
N SER A 37 -20.05 -21.24 12.29
CA SER A 37 -21.39 -21.20 11.69
C SER A 37 -22.18 -22.47 11.98
N GLY A 38 -23.49 -22.31 12.17
CA GLY A 38 -24.45 -23.43 12.27
C GLY A 38 -24.48 -24.27 10.99
N LYS A 39 -24.80 -25.56 11.15
CA LYS A 39 -24.74 -26.60 10.12
C LYS A 39 -25.39 -26.17 8.79
N SER A 40 -24.61 -26.13 7.71
CA SER A 40 -25.09 -26.15 6.33
C SER A 40 -24.56 -27.41 5.63
N THR A 41 -25.31 -27.95 4.67
CA THR A 41 -25.07 -29.26 4.03
C THR A 41 -24.13 -29.18 2.82
N GLY A 42 -22.94 -28.62 3.01
CA GLY A 42 -21.82 -28.74 2.07
C GLY A 42 -20.87 -29.85 2.51
N GLY A 43 -20.58 -30.82 1.64
CA GLY A 43 -19.61 -31.90 1.93
C GLY A 43 -18.20 -31.35 2.22
N PRO A 44 -17.39 -32.03 3.04
CA PRO A 44 -16.06 -31.56 3.41
C PRO A 44 -15.11 -31.58 2.21
N ALA A 45 -14.30 -30.53 2.05
CA ALA A 45 -13.24 -30.48 1.05
C ALA A 45 -12.08 -31.43 1.42
N ASN A 46 -11.48 -32.07 0.41
CA ASN A 46 -10.39 -33.01 0.60
C ASN A 46 -9.09 -32.28 0.98
N ARG A 47 -8.31 -32.87 1.89
CA ARG A 47 -6.98 -32.37 2.26
C ARG A 47 -5.93 -33.15 1.46
N SER A 48 -5.34 -32.52 0.46
CA SER A 48 -4.19 -33.08 -0.24
C SER A 48 -2.89 -32.69 0.47
N VAL A 49 -2.06 -33.68 0.79
CA VAL A 49 -0.69 -33.49 1.29
C VAL A 49 0.24 -33.46 0.07
N LEU A 50 1.05 -32.41 -0.08
CA LEU A 50 2.10 -32.39 -1.11
C LEU A 50 3.10 -33.54 -0.82
N PRO A 51 3.53 -34.32 -1.83
CA PRO A 51 4.63 -35.26 -1.62
C PRO A 51 5.88 -34.48 -1.20
N GLY A 52 6.54 -34.94 -0.13
CA GLY A 52 7.55 -34.21 0.66
C GLY A 52 8.80 -33.69 -0.08
N PRO A 53 9.76 -33.10 0.66
CA PRO A 53 10.71 -32.14 0.11
C PRO A 53 11.66 -32.77 -0.91
N PHE A 54 11.91 -31.99 -1.95
CA PHE A 54 12.80 -32.27 -3.07
C PHE A 54 14.17 -32.82 -2.61
N LYS A 55 14.55 -33.98 -3.15
CA LYS A 55 15.94 -34.46 -3.13
C LYS A 55 16.74 -33.66 -4.15
N LEU A 56 17.72 -32.90 -3.66
CA LEU A 56 18.82 -32.37 -4.45
C LEU A 56 19.59 -33.54 -5.06
N VAL A 57 19.49 -33.73 -6.38
CA VAL A 57 20.29 -34.71 -7.11
C VAL A 57 21.64 -34.05 -7.41
N SER A 58 22.66 -34.41 -6.63
CA SER A 58 24.06 -34.07 -6.89
C SER A 58 24.56 -34.88 -8.09
N GLY A 59 24.54 -34.25 -9.27
CA GLY A 59 25.23 -34.72 -10.47
C GLY A 59 26.64 -34.13 -10.53
N LEU A 60 27.63 -35.01 -10.41
CA LEU A 60 29.07 -34.75 -10.50
C LEU A 60 29.47 -34.05 -11.80
N CYS A 61 30.27 -33.00 -11.69
CA CYS A 61 31.35 -32.71 -12.64
C CYS A 61 32.52 -32.12 -11.85
N GLY A 62 33.66 -32.80 -11.89
CA GLY A 62 34.81 -32.54 -11.04
C GLY A 62 35.74 -31.44 -11.53
N GLU A 63 36.81 -31.28 -10.73
CA GLU A 63 38.06 -30.56 -10.97
C GLU A 63 38.03 -29.04 -10.75
N GLN A 64 39.03 -28.40 -10.13
CA GLN A 64 40.26 -28.82 -9.46
C GLN A 64 40.60 -27.75 -8.42
N VAL A 65 41.22 -28.16 -7.31
CA VAL A 65 41.65 -27.30 -6.21
C VAL A 65 42.96 -26.61 -6.57
N ILE A 66 43.00 -25.27 -6.54
CA ILE A 66 44.24 -24.51 -6.34
C ILE A 66 44.03 -23.55 -5.17
N LYS A 67 44.71 -23.85 -4.06
CA LYS A 67 44.93 -22.93 -2.95
C LYS A 67 46.07 -21.99 -3.31
N SER A 68 45.87 -20.68 -3.18
CA SER A 68 46.95 -19.80 -2.73
C SER A 68 46.40 -18.63 -1.91
N VAL A 69 46.94 -18.52 -0.70
CA VAL A 69 46.75 -17.44 0.25
C VAL A 69 47.83 -16.41 -0.04
N TYR A 70 47.45 -15.16 -0.26
CA TYR A 70 48.38 -14.03 -0.12
C TYR A 70 47.68 -12.91 0.65
N HIS A 71 48.12 -12.74 1.91
CA HIS A 71 47.98 -11.50 2.64
C HIS A 71 49.05 -10.51 2.14
N LYS A 72 48.65 -9.30 1.78
CA LYS A 72 49.54 -8.13 1.73
C LYS A 72 49.05 -7.08 2.74
N PRO A 73 49.92 -6.55 3.61
CA PRO A 73 49.57 -5.45 4.50
C PRO A 73 49.53 -4.12 3.74
N LEU A 74 48.61 -3.24 4.14
CA LEU A 74 48.56 -1.83 3.74
C LEU A 74 49.73 -1.06 4.37
N PRO A 75 50.39 -0.13 3.64
CA PRO A 75 51.38 0.76 4.25
C PRO A 75 50.70 1.91 4.99
N HIS A 76 51.23 2.18 6.18
CA HIS A 76 51.02 3.37 6.99
C HIS A 76 51.55 4.62 6.28
N GLY A 77 50.80 5.72 6.34
CA GLY A 77 51.34 7.08 6.16
C GLY A 77 50.56 7.96 5.18
N MET A 78 49.51 8.62 5.67
CA MET A 78 49.00 9.87 5.07
C MET A 78 48.07 10.60 6.06
N GLU A 79 48.65 11.10 7.14
CA GLU A 79 48.06 12.18 7.93
C GLU A 79 48.79 13.47 7.54
N GLU A 80 48.10 14.37 6.82
CA GLU A 80 48.27 15.84 6.77
C GLU A 80 47.77 16.38 5.43
N ALA A 81 46.48 16.75 5.37
CA ALA A 81 45.93 17.79 4.47
C ALA A 81 44.44 18.02 4.77
N ILE A 82 44.12 18.55 5.95
CA ILE A 82 42.81 19.16 6.23
C ILE A 82 43.03 20.66 6.41
N SER A 83 42.99 21.40 5.31
CA SER A 83 42.74 22.84 5.35
C SER A 83 42.26 23.31 3.98
N THR A 84 41.07 23.90 3.94
CA THR A 84 40.44 24.59 2.80
C THR A 84 39.93 23.73 1.62
N ARG A 85 39.03 22.76 1.88
CA ARG A 85 38.04 22.39 0.86
C ARG A 85 36.88 23.39 0.92
N LYS A 86 36.82 24.32 -0.03
CA LYS A 86 35.53 24.88 -0.48
C LYS A 86 34.61 23.68 -0.69
N LYS A 87 33.45 23.69 -0.04
CA LYS A 87 32.36 22.77 -0.38
C LYS A 87 31.94 23.13 -1.80
N ASP A 88 32.64 22.57 -2.78
CA ASP A 88 32.06 22.38 -4.10
C ASP A 88 30.82 21.55 -3.82
N ILE A 89 29.67 22.22 -3.89
CA ILE A 89 28.37 21.58 -3.89
C ILE A 89 28.43 20.72 -5.15
N LEU A 90 28.81 19.45 -4.98
CA LEU A 90 28.59 18.40 -5.97
C LEU A 90 27.09 18.44 -6.20
N ILE A 91 26.67 19.15 -7.25
CA ILE A 91 25.29 19.11 -7.74
C ILE A 91 25.05 17.62 -7.98
N PRO A 92 24.16 16.98 -7.20
CA PRO A 92 23.93 15.55 -7.35
C PRO A 92 23.49 15.28 -8.79
N GLN A 93 23.83 14.09 -9.25
CA GLN A 93 23.42 13.45 -10.50
C GLN A 93 22.08 13.96 -11.03
N PHE A 94 21.99 14.15 -12.35
CA PHE A 94 20.77 14.46 -13.10
C PHE A 94 19.54 13.80 -12.47
N TRP A 95 18.67 14.60 -11.85
CA TRP A 95 17.38 14.12 -11.40
C TRP A 95 16.56 13.77 -12.64
N ASN A 96 15.91 12.60 -12.63
CA ASN A 96 14.89 12.30 -13.61
C ASN A 96 13.63 13.09 -13.21
N HIS A 97 13.49 14.29 -13.77
CA HIS A 97 12.33 15.13 -13.53
C HIS A 97 11.05 14.45 -13.99
N VAL A 98 10.02 14.49 -13.15
CA VAL A 98 8.71 13.91 -13.48
C VAL A 98 8.00 14.73 -14.54
N GLY A 99 7.37 14.06 -15.49
CA GLY A 99 6.61 14.70 -16.59
C GLY A 99 5.26 15.32 -16.17
N TRP A 100 5.02 15.47 -14.87
CA TRP A 100 3.71 15.81 -14.30
C TRP A 100 3.82 17.03 -13.38
N CYS A 101 2.86 17.95 -13.51
CA CYS A 101 2.84 19.19 -12.74
C CYS A 101 2.47 18.94 -11.27
N LEU A 102 3.29 19.43 -10.34
CA LEU A 102 3.04 19.35 -8.89
C LEU A 102 1.66 19.88 -8.46
N PHE A 103 1.14 20.89 -9.16
CA PHE A 103 -0.14 21.51 -8.83
C PHE A 103 -1.33 20.70 -9.40
N CYS A 104 -1.48 20.68 -10.72
CA CYS A 104 -2.67 20.16 -11.38
C CYS A 104 -2.57 18.68 -11.80
N CYS A 105 -1.50 17.98 -11.45
CA CYS A 105 -1.23 16.59 -11.85
C CYS A 105 -1.27 16.30 -13.36
N ASP A 106 -1.36 17.33 -14.20
CA ASP A 106 -1.38 17.21 -15.66
C ASP A 106 0.03 17.22 -16.24
N GLY A 107 0.19 16.51 -17.35
CA GLY A 107 1.33 16.67 -18.23
C GLY A 107 1.21 17.97 -19.02
N SER A 108 2.35 18.60 -19.33
CA SER A 108 2.40 19.76 -20.21
C SER A 108 3.67 19.75 -21.06
N PRO A 109 3.62 20.22 -22.31
CA PRO A 109 4.81 20.33 -23.15
C PRO A 109 5.82 21.37 -22.63
N GLN A 110 5.38 22.26 -21.73
CA GLN A 110 6.22 23.28 -21.12
C GLN A 110 6.14 23.17 -19.59
N MET A 111 7.27 22.83 -18.99
CA MET A 111 7.44 22.58 -17.57
C MET A 111 8.67 23.31 -17.07
N TYR A 112 8.59 23.82 -15.85
CA TYR A 112 9.75 24.30 -15.09
C TYR A 112 10.26 23.16 -14.21
N GLU A 113 11.53 22.79 -14.39
CA GLU A 113 12.20 21.71 -13.65
C GLU A 113 12.92 22.25 -12.43
N CYS A 114 12.62 21.73 -11.23
CA CYS A 114 13.21 22.24 -10.01
C CYS A 114 14.69 21.85 -9.92
N SER A 115 15.58 22.82 -9.74
CA SER A 115 17.02 22.53 -9.61
C SER A 115 17.42 21.87 -8.28
N HIS A 116 16.47 21.64 -7.38
CA HIS A 116 16.72 21.14 -6.01
C HIS A 116 15.96 19.86 -5.64
N CYS A 117 15.02 19.41 -6.47
CA CYS A 117 14.29 18.16 -6.29
C CYS A 117 13.69 17.67 -7.62
N PRO A 118 13.15 16.44 -7.70
CA PRO A 118 12.57 15.92 -8.95
C PRO A 118 11.31 16.66 -9.46
N HIS A 119 10.65 17.48 -8.63
CA HIS A 119 9.38 18.13 -9.00
C HIS A 119 9.48 19.03 -10.22
N THR A 120 8.38 19.08 -10.97
CA THR A 120 8.18 20.01 -12.07
C THR A 120 6.87 20.77 -11.91
N VAL A 121 6.77 21.94 -12.54
CA VAL A 121 5.55 22.77 -12.53
C VAL A 121 5.25 23.31 -13.92
N CYS A 122 4.02 23.14 -14.40
CA CYS A 122 3.67 23.66 -15.72
C CYS A 122 3.57 25.20 -15.73
N VAL A 123 3.82 25.79 -16.90
CA VAL A 123 3.76 27.25 -17.11
C VAL A 123 2.37 27.85 -16.89
N ARG A 124 1.31 27.01 -16.88
CA ARG A 124 -0.07 27.44 -16.55
C ARG A 124 -0.26 27.63 -15.05
N CYS A 125 0.41 26.82 -14.23
CA CYS A 125 0.27 26.86 -12.77
C CYS A 125 1.18 27.91 -12.12
N ILE A 126 2.32 28.22 -12.72
CA ILE A 126 3.19 29.33 -12.31
C ILE A 126 3.33 30.31 -13.46
N VAL A 127 2.70 31.47 -13.31
CA VAL A 127 2.75 32.56 -14.28
C VAL A 127 3.78 33.57 -13.83
N ILE A 128 4.65 33.95 -14.78
CA ILE A 128 5.67 34.98 -14.61
C ILE A 128 5.45 36.08 -15.67
N PRO A 129 5.99 37.29 -15.47
CA PRO A 129 5.88 38.37 -16.44
C PRO A 129 6.53 37.98 -17.79
N GLU A 130 5.89 38.35 -18.90
CA GLU A 130 6.31 37.97 -20.26
C GLU A 130 7.72 38.50 -20.58
N GLU A 131 8.04 39.71 -20.12
CA GLU A 131 9.35 40.35 -20.25
C GLU A 131 10.48 39.56 -19.57
N SER A 132 10.15 38.65 -18.64
CA SER A 132 11.13 37.81 -17.94
C SER A 132 11.42 36.49 -18.67
N LEU A 133 10.58 36.08 -19.65
CA LEU A 133 10.71 34.78 -20.32
C LEU A 133 12.04 34.60 -21.04
N ASP A 134 12.52 35.62 -21.75
CA ASP A 134 13.79 35.54 -22.47
C ASP A 134 14.99 35.55 -21.52
N TYR A 135 14.84 36.17 -20.34
CA TYR A 135 15.88 36.18 -19.33
C TYR A 135 16.00 34.82 -18.64
N ILE A 136 14.88 34.20 -18.25
CA ILE A 136 14.92 32.89 -17.56
C ILE A 136 15.43 31.76 -18.45
N LYS A 137 15.33 31.90 -19.79
CA LYS A 137 15.89 30.96 -20.76
C LYS A 137 17.42 31.01 -20.85
N LYS A 138 18.08 31.98 -20.19
CA LYS A 138 19.54 32.06 -20.15
C LYS A 138 20.10 30.98 -19.22
N GLY A 139 21.21 30.35 -19.61
CA GLY A 139 21.76 29.15 -18.94
C GLY A 139 22.26 29.28 -17.49
N ASN A 140 22.02 30.40 -16.81
CA ASN A 140 22.45 30.64 -15.42
C ASN A 140 21.27 30.96 -14.47
N VAL A 141 20.06 30.53 -14.84
CA VAL A 141 18.85 30.72 -14.04
C VAL A 141 18.34 29.35 -13.60
N PHE A 142 18.04 29.22 -12.31
CA PHE A 142 17.59 28.00 -11.67
C PHE A 142 16.16 28.18 -11.19
N PHE A 143 15.30 27.21 -11.50
CA PHE A 143 13.95 27.20 -10.96
C PHE A 143 13.93 26.47 -9.62
N ARG A 144 13.27 27.04 -8.62
CA ARG A 144 13.03 26.45 -7.31
C ARG A 144 11.52 26.27 -7.15
N CYS A 145 11.06 25.03 -7.04
CA CYS A 145 9.63 24.77 -6.85
C CYS A 145 9.12 25.33 -5.50
N PRO A 146 7.80 25.54 -5.36
CA PRO A 146 7.22 26.04 -4.12
C PRO A 146 7.55 25.18 -2.90
N GLY A 147 7.55 23.85 -3.03
CA GLY A 147 7.93 22.94 -1.93
C GLY A 147 9.36 23.16 -1.43
N CYS A 148 10.33 23.28 -2.34
CA CYS A 148 11.72 23.59 -1.96
C CYS A 148 11.88 25.00 -1.37
N HIS A 149 11.06 25.96 -1.81
CA HIS A 149 11.02 27.30 -1.23
C HIS A 149 10.50 27.28 0.21
N GLU A 150 9.38 26.60 0.48
CA GLU A 150 8.85 26.43 1.84
C GLU A 150 9.83 25.75 2.79
N VAL A 151 10.55 24.72 2.31
CA VAL A 151 11.59 24.04 3.09
C VAL A 151 12.74 24.99 3.42
N ARG A 152 13.17 25.81 2.47
CA ARG A 152 14.23 26.82 2.69
C ARG A 152 13.81 27.82 3.76
N ASP A 153 12.61 28.36 3.66
CA ASP A 153 12.09 29.37 4.59
C ASP A 153 11.96 28.78 6.01
N ARG A 154 11.47 27.54 6.12
CA ARG A 154 11.43 26.81 7.40
C ARG A 154 12.82 26.61 8.02
N ASN A 155 13.83 26.34 7.20
CA ASN A 155 15.20 26.14 7.66
C ASN A 155 15.89 27.46 8.03
N ALA A 156 15.45 28.60 7.46
CA ALA A 156 15.97 29.92 7.79
C ALA A 156 15.54 30.39 9.18
N GLY A 157 14.45 29.86 9.73
CA GLY A 157 13.99 30.15 11.09
C GLY A 157 12.48 30.05 11.23
N LYS A 158 12.00 29.96 12.48
CA LYS A 158 10.56 29.94 12.76
C LYS A 158 9.91 31.26 12.35
N GLY A 159 8.88 31.20 11.52
CA GLY A 159 8.04 32.35 11.15
C GLY A 159 8.58 33.19 9.98
N ILE A 160 9.69 32.79 9.36
CA ILE A 160 10.14 33.42 8.11
C ILE A 160 9.25 32.89 6.98
N ILE A 161 8.55 33.80 6.31
CA ILE A 161 7.78 33.54 5.09
C ILE A 161 8.19 34.62 4.10
N THR A 162 8.86 34.23 3.02
CA THR A 162 9.34 35.15 1.99
C THR A 162 8.47 35.09 0.74
N PRO A 163 8.42 36.15 -0.08
CA PRO A 163 7.71 36.09 -1.35
C PRO A 163 8.33 35.03 -2.29
N TYR A 164 7.48 34.29 -2.99
CA TYR A 164 7.91 33.26 -3.93
C TYR A 164 8.25 33.87 -5.29
N PHE A 165 9.54 33.94 -5.64
CA PHE A 165 10.01 34.42 -6.94
C PHE A 165 10.20 33.28 -7.97
N GLY A 166 10.27 32.03 -7.53
CA GLY A 166 10.43 30.85 -8.40
C GLY A 166 11.79 30.69 -9.09
N PHE A 167 12.42 31.77 -9.56
CA PHE A 167 13.66 31.74 -10.34
C PHE A 167 14.78 32.51 -9.63
N GLU A 168 15.94 31.87 -9.53
CA GLU A 168 17.11 32.39 -8.82
C GLU A 168 18.39 32.23 -9.66
N ASP A 169 19.38 33.09 -9.42
CA ASP A 169 20.71 32.96 -10.00
C ASP A 169 21.55 31.92 -9.24
N ALA A 170 22.80 31.71 -9.67
CA ALA A 170 23.73 30.78 -9.03
C ALA A 170 24.05 31.13 -7.55
N GLN A 171 23.75 32.37 -7.11
CA GLN A 171 23.94 32.83 -5.74
C GLN A 171 22.64 32.69 -4.91
N GLY A 172 21.56 32.18 -5.49
CA GLY A 172 20.26 32.03 -4.84
C GLY A 172 19.48 33.35 -4.74
N LYS A 173 19.89 34.39 -5.47
CA LYS A 173 19.17 35.67 -5.50
C LYS A 173 18.05 35.61 -6.54
N ALA A 174 16.89 36.16 -6.18
CA ALA A 174 15.75 36.24 -7.08
C ALA A 174 16.10 36.98 -8.38
N VAL A 175 15.74 36.35 -9.50
CA VAL A 175 15.94 36.88 -10.85
C VAL A 175 14.77 37.77 -11.29
N LEU A 176 13.55 37.43 -10.90
CA LEU A 176 12.37 38.21 -11.23
C LEU A 176 12.31 39.49 -10.38
N ALA A 177 11.90 40.60 -11.00
CA ALA A 177 11.66 41.86 -10.28
C ALA A 177 10.40 41.78 -9.39
N THR A 178 9.43 40.95 -9.78
CA THR A 178 8.19 40.71 -9.04
C THR A 178 8.05 39.23 -8.67
N PRO A 179 7.41 38.90 -7.54
CA PRO A 179 7.10 37.50 -7.20
C PRO A 179 6.31 36.80 -8.31
N ALA A 180 6.53 35.50 -8.48
CA ALA A 180 5.78 34.67 -9.41
C ALA A 180 4.35 34.45 -8.89
N THR A 181 3.37 34.37 -9.79
CA THR A 181 1.97 34.11 -9.42
C THR A 181 1.65 32.63 -9.57
N ILE A 182 1.17 32.00 -8.50
CA ILE A 182 0.71 30.60 -8.53
C ILE A 182 -0.79 30.61 -8.82
N HIS A 183 -1.17 30.16 -10.02
CA HIS A 183 -2.57 29.95 -10.41
C HIS A 183 -3.02 28.50 -10.17
N GLY A 184 -2.08 27.56 -10.08
CA GLY A 184 -2.40 26.16 -9.85
C GLY A 184 -3.01 25.93 -8.47
N HIS A 185 -4.00 25.04 -8.41
CA HIS A 185 -4.43 24.44 -7.15
C HIS A 185 -3.53 23.26 -6.84
N ILE A 186 -3.15 23.09 -5.57
CA ILE A 186 -2.37 21.96 -5.11
C ILE A 186 -3.35 20.77 -4.99
N GLU A 187 -3.28 19.82 -5.93
CA GLU A 187 -4.11 18.60 -5.90
C GLU A 187 -3.46 17.49 -5.07
N LEU A 188 -2.13 17.43 -5.04
CA LEU A 188 -1.34 16.48 -4.23
C LEU A 188 -0.80 17.18 -2.99
N THR A 189 -0.30 16.45 -2.00
CA THR A 189 0.40 17.14 -0.90
C THR A 189 1.69 17.82 -1.38
N SER A 190 2.16 18.87 -0.70
CA SER A 190 3.40 19.57 -1.10
C SER A 190 4.68 18.73 -1.01
N ARG A 191 4.56 17.50 -0.47
CA ARG A 191 5.65 16.54 -0.29
C ARG A 191 5.56 15.32 -1.22
N SER A 192 4.43 15.13 -1.89
CA SER A 192 4.22 14.00 -2.78
C SER A 192 4.71 14.33 -4.18
N GLU A 193 5.16 13.30 -4.85
CA GLU A 193 5.65 13.32 -6.23
C GLU A 193 4.90 12.25 -7.00
N VAL A 194 4.43 12.55 -8.21
CA VAL A 194 3.81 11.53 -9.07
C VAL A 194 4.85 10.45 -9.40
N CYS A 195 4.71 9.27 -8.82
CA CYS A 195 5.56 8.15 -9.10
C CYS A 195 5.36 7.66 -10.53
N THR A 196 6.36 7.87 -11.39
CA THR A 196 6.39 7.38 -12.77
C THR A 196 7.28 6.15 -12.94
N LEU A 197 7.71 5.54 -11.82
CA LEU A 197 8.58 4.36 -11.90
C LEU A 197 7.81 3.18 -12.51
N PRO A 198 8.48 2.27 -13.25
CA PRO A 198 7.79 1.13 -13.84
C PRO A 198 7.11 0.26 -12.78
N ILE A 199 5.81 0.04 -12.96
CA ILE A 199 4.95 -0.75 -12.08
C ILE A 199 4.54 -2.03 -12.82
N LEU A 200 4.69 -3.17 -12.14
CA LEU A 200 4.17 -4.46 -12.56
C LEU A 200 3.00 -4.87 -11.65
N ILE A 201 1.87 -5.22 -12.25
CA ILE A 201 0.70 -5.74 -11.54
C ILE A 201 0.50 -7.20 -11.94
N LEU A 202 0.60 -8.10 -10.98
CA LEU A 202 0.34 -9.52 -11.14
C LEU A 202 -0.98 -9.89 -10.48
N ASN A 203 -1.97 -10.26 -11.28
CA ASN A 203 -3.32 -10.56 -10.82
C ASN A 203 -3.61 -12.06 -10.89
N PHE A 204 -3.34 -12.78 -9.79
CA PHE A 204 -3.59 -14.21 -9.67
C PHE A 204 -5.06 -14.49 -9.36
N ILE A 205 -5.70 -15.30 -10.18
CA ILE A 205 -7.14 -15.54 -10.13
C ILE A 205 -7.38 -17.04 -10.08
N LEU A 206 -7.96 -17.54 -8.98
CA LEU A 206 -8.45 -18.91 -8.94
C LEU A 206 -9.52 -19.09 -10.03
N ALA A 207 -9.41 -20.15 -10.84
CA ALA A 207 -10.25 -20.34 -12.03
C ALA A 207 -11.77 -20.31 -11.79
N SER A 208 -12.24 -20.61 -10.57
CA SER A 208 -13.65 -20.52 -10.18
C SER A 208 -14.10 -19.16 -9.65
N VAL A 209 -13.19 -18.22 -9.43
CA VAL A 209 -13.51 -16.90 -8.89
C VAL A 209 -13.87 -15.96 -10.04
N ASP A 210 -15.04 -15.35 -9.93
CA ASP A 210 -15.43 -14.25 -10.78
C ASP A 210 -14.67 -12.97 -10.38
N ILE A 211 -14.16 -12.26 -11.39
CA ILE A 211 -13.30 -11.08 -11.24
C ILE A 211 -14.01 -9.77 -11.60
N PHE A 212 -15.34 -9.77 -11.76
CA PHE A 212 -16.05 -8.51 -11.93
C PHE A 212 -15.78 -7.57 -10.76
N GLY A 213 -15.38 -6.33 -11.08
CA GLY A 213 -14.96 -5.35 -10.09
C GLY A 213 -13.60 -5.62 -9.45
N SER A 214 -12.73 -6.41 -10.10
CA SER A 214 -11.38 -6.72 -9.61
C SER A 214 -10.60 -5.44 -9.21
N PRO A 215 -10.16 -5.36 -7.94
CA PRO A 215 -9.21 -4.36 -7.46
C PRO A 215 -8.00 -4.17 -8.36
N ALA A 216 -7.43 -5.26 -8.90
CA ALA A 216 -6.25 -5.19 -9.75
C ALA A 216 -6.53 -4.44 -11.07
N ARG A 217 -7.71 -4.67 -11.67
CA ARG A 217 -8.15 -3.94 -12.88
C ARG A 217 -8.40 -2.48 -12.58
N ALA A 218 -9.11 -2.18 -11.49
CA ALA A 218 -9.35 -0.80 -11.05
C ALA A 218 -8.03 -0.06 -10.80
N MET A 219 -7.05 -0.72 -10.17
CA MET A 219 -5.71 -0.18 -9.97
C MET A 219 -4.99 0.11 -11.29
N ARG A 220 -4.98 -0.84 -12.23
CA ARG A 220 -4.40 -0.65 -13.56
C ARG A 220 -5.02 0.56 -14.27
N ASP A 221 -6.35 0.63 -14.27
CA ASP A 221 -7.09 1.70 -14.96
C ASP A 221 -6.85 3.07 -14.30
N GLY A 222 -6.75 3.11 -12.97
CA GLY A 222 -6.42 4.32 -12.21
C GLY A 222 -4.97 4.78 -12.40
N LEU A 223 -4.03 3.85 -12.62
CA LEU A 223 -2.62 4.16 -12.88
C LEU A 223 -2.37 4.62 -14.32
N HIS A 224 -3.15 4.13 -15.28
CA HIS A 224 -2.94 4.33 -16.72
C HIS A 224 -2.68 5.80 -17.15
N PRO A 225 -3.36 6.81 -16.57
CA PRO A 225 -3.06 8.22 -16.88
C PRO A 225 -1.63 8.64 -16.52
N TYR A 226 -1.03 8.08 -15.46
CA TYR A 226 0.26 8.50 -14.90
C TYR A 226 1.43 7.65 -15.40
N VAL A 227 1.21 6.34 -15.48
CA VAL A 227 2.16 5.33 -15.93
C VAL A 227 1.36 4.23 -16.62
N ALA A 228 1.90 3.64 -17.67
CA ALA A 228 1.31 2.43 -18.25
C ALA A 228 1.87 1.21 -17.49
N PRO A 229 1.17 0.66 -16.48
CA PRO A 229 1.70 -0.49 -15.76
C PRO A 229 1.67 -1.73 -16.65
N ASP A 230 2.68 -2.57 -16.50
CA ASP A 230 2.63 -3.93 -17.03
C ASP A 230 1.63 -4.72 -16.20
N TYR A 231 0.66 -5.36 -16.86
CA TYR A 231 -0.47 -6.00 -16.19
C TYR A 231 -0.68 -7.41 -16.74
N TYR A 232 -0.62 -8.40 -15.84
CA TYR A 232 -0.79 -9.81 -16.18
C TYR A 232 -1.91 -10.45 -15.34
N GLU A 233 -2.90 -11.01 -16.02
CA GLU A 233 -3.90 -11.88 -15.39
C GLU A 233 -3.42 -13.33 -15.44
N ILE A 234 -3.32 -13.93 -14.26
CA ILE A 234 -2.77 -15.26 -14.06
C ILE A 234 -3.88 -16.13 -13.50
N VAL A 235 -4.63 -16.77 -14.40
CA VAL A 235 -5.65 -17.74 -13.98
C VAL A 235 -4.95 -19.02 -13.54
N PHE A 236 -5.21 -19.45 -12.31
CA PHE A 236 -4.64 -20.67 -11.75
C PHE A 236 -5.72 -21.65 -11.28
N ASP A 237 -5.40 -22.93 -11.44
CA ASP A 237 -6.06 -24.05 -10.79
C ASP A 237 -4.92 -25.01 -10.47
N ILE A 238 -4.64 -25.22 -9.19
CA ILE A 238 -3.57 -26.07 -8.69
C ILE A 238 -4.12 -27.21 -7.84
N GLY A 239 -5.36 -27.64 -8.10
CA GLY A 239 -6.04 -28.69 -7.33
C GLY A 239 -5.40 -30.09 -7.45
N THR A 240 -4.49 -30.30 -8.40
CA THR A 240 -3.74 -31.56 -8.54
C THR A 240 -2.25 -31.30 -8.78
N LEU A 241 -1.40 -32.29 -8.47
CA LEU A 241 0.04 -32.18 -8.71
C LEU A 241 0.39 -31.95 -10.19
N SER A 242 -0.40 -32.50 -11.11
CA SER A 242 -0.22 -32.25 -12.55
C SER A 242 -0.46 -30.77 -12.88
N LYS A 243 -1.56 -30.21 -12.35
CA LYS A 243 -1.90 -28.81 -12.51
C LYS A 243 -0.89 -27.87 -11.84
N VAL A 244 -0.36 -28.20 -10.65
CA VAL A 244 0.76 -27.47 -10.01
C VAL A 244 1.98 -27.40 -10.93
N LYS A 245 2.38 -28.53 -11.55
CA LYS A 245 3.50 -28.56 -12.50
C LYS A 245 3.23 -27.73 -13.75
N GLN A 246 1.99 -27.73 -14.23
CA GLN A 246 1.58 -26.91 -15.37
C GLN A 246 1.64 -25.41 -15.03
N HIS A 247 1.12 -25.03 -13.85
CA HIS A 247 1.20 -23.66 -13.33
C HIS A 247 2.66 -23.21 -13.20
N ALA A 248 3.53 -24.04 -12.63
CA ALA A 248 4.95 -23.73 -12.53
C ALA A 248 5.62 -23.43 -13.87
N LYS A 249 5.35 -24.25 -14.90
CA LYS A 249 5.83 -24.00 -16.27
C LYS A 249 5.25 -22.73 -16.88
N ALA A 250 3.97 -22.44 -16.63
CA ALA A 250 3.35 -21.19 -17.07
C ALA A 250 4.00 -19.97 -16.43
N MET A 251 4.36 -20.05 -15.15
CA MET A 251 5.10 -18.99 -14.44
C MET A 251 6.53 -18.83 -14.94
N GLU A 252 7.24 -19.92 -15.26
CA GLU A 252 8.56 -19.85 -15.91
C GLU A 252 8.48 -19.12 -17.25
N LYS A 253 7.48 -19.45 -18.07
CA LYS A 253 7.24 -18.77 -19.34
C LYS A 253 6.92 -17.29 -19.13
N LEU A 254 6.02 -16.97 -18.19
CA LEU A 254 5.68 -15.59 -17.86
C LEU A 254 6.93 -14.79 -17.45
N VAL A 255 7.79 -15.35 -16.60
CA VAL A 255 9.05 -14.71 -16.18
C VAL A 255 9.97 -14.46 -17.36
N GLN A 256 10.03 -15.37 -18.34
CA GLN A 256 10.78 -15.16 -19.58
C GLN A 256 10.18 -14.05 -20.44
N ASP A 257 8.85 -13.99 -20.55
CA ASP A 257 8.12 -13.00 -21.33
C ASP A 257 8.26 -11.59 -20.70
N ILE A 258 8.21 -11.47 -19.37
CA ILE A 258 8.44 -10.22 -18.63
C ILE A 258 9.92 -9.78 -18.74
N GLY A 259 10.86 -10.73 -18.76
CA GLY A 259 12.30 -10.47 -18.89
C GLY A 259 13.01 -10.35 -17.53
N PRO A 260 14.15 -9.63 -17.44
CA PRO A 260 14.79 -9.32 -16.17
C PRO A 260 14.00 -8.26 -15.37
N CYS A 261 14.04 -8.35 -14.04
CA CYS A 261 13.30 -7.45 -13.15
C CYS A 261 13.75 -6.00 -13.31
N GLN A 262 12.96 -5.21 -14.03
CA GLN A 262 13.15 -3.78 -14.29
C GLN A 262 12.16 -2.88 -13.54
N PHE A 263 11.26 -3.49 -12.76
CA PHE A 263 10.18 -2.78 -12.09
C PHE A 263 10.64 -2.27 -10.74
N ALA A 264 10.33 -1.01 -10.46
CA ALA A 264 10.56 -0.45 -9.13
C ALA A 264 9.47 -0.88 -8.15
N CYS A 265 8.26 -1.13 -8.67
CA CYS A 265 7.11 -1.54 -7.87
C CYS A 265 6.48 -2.78 -8.51
N VAL A 266 6.24 -3.80 -7.68
CA VAL A 266 5.47 -4.98 -8.07
C VAL A 266 4.31 -5.13 -7.09
N GLU A 267 3.10 -5.07 -7.61
CA GLU A 267 1.84 -5.25 -6.90
C GLU A 267 1.25 -6.61 -7.25
N VAL A 268 0.90 -7.39 -6.23
CA VAL A 268 0.38 -8.75 -6.44
C VAL A 268 -0.97 -8.91 -5.77
N PHE A 269 -1.95 -9.28 -6.57
CA PHE A 269 -3.30 -9.61 -6.15
C PHE A 269 -3.51 -11.11 -6.24
N VAL A 270 -4.13 -11.70 -5.22
CA VAL A 270 -4.52 -13.10 -5.23
C VAL A 270 -5.99 -13.20 -4.89
N HIS A 271 -6.78 -13.69 -5.84
CA HIS A 271 -8.20 -13.95 -5.70
C HIS A 271 -8.40 -15.44 -5.45
N SER A 272 -8.89 -15.79 -4.27
CA SER A 272 -9.24 -17.16 -3.89
C SER A 272 -10.43 -17.18 -2.92
N HIS A 273 -10.95 -18.38 -2.66
CA HIS A 273 -11.91 -18.65 -1.59
C HIS A 273 -11.19 -19.26 -0.38
N SER A 274 -11.79 -19.16 0.80
CA SER A 274 -11.37 -19.92 1.97
C SER A 274 -12.34 -21.07 2.24
N ASP A 275 -11.81 -22.19 2.71
CA ASP A 275 -12.59 -23.31 3.25
C ASP A 275 -13.29 -22.85 4.53
N THR A 276 -14.63 -22.88 4.52
CA THR A 276 -15.44 -22.35 5.63
C THR A 276 -15.17 -23.05 6.96
N ASN A 277 -14.76 -24.33 6.94
CA ASN A 277 -14.56 -25.11 8.15
C ASN A 277 -13.13 -24.99 8.69
N ARG A 278 -12.15 -24.92 7.78
CA ARG A 278 -10.73 -24.98 8.14
C ARG A 278 -10.05 -23.61 8.12
N GLY A 279 -10.51 -22.71 7.26
CA GLY A 279 -9.81 -21.47 6.92
C GLY A 279 -8.68 -21.66 5.90
N ASP A 280 -8.45 -22.88 5.42
CA ASP A 280 -7.49 -23.22 4.36
C ASP A 280 -7.88 -22.51 3.04
N LEU A 281 -6.90 -22.19 2.18
CA LEU A 281 -7.17 -21.49 0.92
C LEU A 281 -7.48 -22.46 -0.20
N TRP A 282 -8.54 -22.18 -0.96
CA TRP A 282 -8.92 -22.95 -2.13
C TRP A 282 -7.88 -22.79 -3.21
N ALA A 283 -7.48 -23.90 -3.78
CA ALA A 283 -6.37 -23.97 -4.71
C ALA A 283 -6.82 -24.39 -6.11
N GLY A 284 -8.00 -25.02 -6.21
CA GLY A 284 -8.52 -25.52 -7.46
C GLY A 284 -9.46 -26.68 -7.26
N PHE A 285 -9.64 -27.47 -8.32
CA PHE A 285 -10.52 -28.63 -8.34
C PHE A 285 -9.74 -29.88 -8.70
N GLU A 286 -10.06 -30.98 -8.02
CA GLU A 286 -9.54 -32.30 -8.36
C GLU A 286 -10.25 -32.81 -9.62
N THR A 287 -9.48 -33.20 -10.65
CA THR A 287 -10.06 -33.84 -11.83
C THR A 287 -10.42 -35.28 -11.49
N SER A 288 -11.72 -35.59 -11.38
CA SER A 288 -12.15 -36.98 -11.23
C SER A 288 -11.91 -37.73 -12.54
N ASN A 289 -11.10 -38.79 -12.50
CA ASN A 289 -10.94 -39.67 -13.66
C ASN A 289 -12.18 -40.57 -13.87
N ILE A 290 -13.12 -40.54 -12.94
CA ILE A 290 -14.33 -41.36 -12.93
C ILE A 290 -15.48 -40.50 -13.50
N LYS A 291 -15.96 -40.86 -14.69
CA LYS A 291 -17.15 -40.23 -15.30
C LYS A 291 -18.33 -40.29 -14.32
N GLY A 292 -18.73 -39.13 -13.80
CA GLY A 292 -19.89 -38.98 -12.92
C GLY A 292 -19.58 -38.59 -11.47
N GLU A 293 -18.31 -38.61 -11.04
CA GLU A 293 -17.94 -38.01 -9.75
C GLU A 293 -17.74 -36.50 -9.91
N HIS A 294 -18.39 -35.72 -9.05
CA HIS A 294 -18.22 -34.27 -9.03
C HIS A 294 -16.81 -33.90 -8.61
N GLU A 295 -16.17 -33.01 -9.36
CA GLU A 295 -14.87 -32.44 -9.02
C GLU A 295 -14.96 -31.72 -7.66
N GLY A 296 -14.25 -32.25 -6.66
CA GLY A 296 -14.22 -31.66 -5.32
C GLY A 296 -13.25 -30.47 -5.27
N PRO A 297 -13.58 -29.39 -4.55
CA PRO A 297 -12.63 -28.32 -4.29
C PRO A 297 -11.48 -28.85 -3.42
N VAL A 298 -10.27 -28.42 -3.75
CA VAL A 298 -9.05 -28.73 -2.99
C VAL A 298 -8.59 -27.46 -2.29
N ALA A 299 -8.35 -27.56 -0.99
CA ALA A 299 -7.81 -26.46 -0.19
C ALA A 299 -6.45 -26.84 0.41
N TYR A 300 -5.54 -25.87 0.40
CA TYR A 300 -4.20 -25.98 0.95
C TYR A 300 -4.08 -25.17 2.24
N SER A 301 -3.13 -25.58 3.10
CA SER A 301 -2.62 -24.68 4.12
C SER A 301 -2.03 -23.44 3.44
N LEU A 302 -1.92 -22.32 4.15
CA LEU A 302 -1.40 -21.08 3.56
C LEU A 302 0.00 -21.26 2.95
N ASP A 303 0.89 -21.96 3.66
CA ASP A 303 2.27 -22.18 3.23
C ASP A 303 2.31 -23.04 1.96
N ASP A 304 1.53 -24.13 1.94
CA ASP A 304 1.41 -24.99 0.76
C ASP A 304 0.80 -24.23 -0.42
N PHE A 305 -0.21 -23.40 -0.15
CA PHE A 305 -0.88 -22.58 -1.15
C PHE A 305 0.09 -21.62 -1.81
N PHE A 306 0.81 -20.80 -1.04
CA PHE A 306 1.74 -19.84 -1.62
C PHE A 306 2.96 -20.51 -2.23
N THR A 307 3.44 -21.62 -1.68
CA THR A 307 4.50 -22.42 -2.32
C THR A 307 4.07 -22.92 -3.70
N ALA A 308 2.80 -23.31 -3.86
CA ALA A 308 2.27 -23.79 -5.12
C ALA A 308 1.91 -22.66 -6.10
N VAL A 309 1.33 -21.55 -5.63
CA VAL A 309 0.94 -20.40 -6.46
C VAL A 309 2.16 -19.58 -6.89
N PHE A 310 3.19 -19.47 -6.04
CA PHE A 310 4.42 -18.73 -6.29
C PHE A 310 5.62 -19.68 -6.40
N PRO A 311 5.76 -20.41 -7.51
CA PRO A 311 6.92 -21.26 -7.75
C PRO A 311 8.21 -20.43 -7.71
N SER A 312 9.35 -21.09 -7.45
CA SER A 312 10.65 -20.43 -7.34
C SER A 312 11.04 -19.57 -8.54
N SER A 313 10.50 -19.84 -9.74
CA SER A 313 10.74 -19.03 -10.94
C SER A 313 10.30 -17.58 -10.78
N ILE A 314 9.22 -17.28 -10.04
CA ILE A 314 8.72 -15.91 -9.87
C ILE A 314 9.30 -15.22 -8.62
N ALA A 315 10.04 -15.94 -7.78
CA ALA A 315 10.55 -15.42 -6.50
C ALA A 315 11.41 -14.16 -6.66
N GLY A 316 12.11 -14.00 -7.79
CA GLY A 316 12.89 -12.79 -8.10
C GLY A 316 12.04 -11.52 -8.17
N TYR A 317 10.81 -11.61 -8.68
CA TYR A 317 9.86 -10.51 -8.73
C TYR A 317 9.20 -10.25 -7.38
N LEU A 318 8.99 -11.29 -6.58
CA LEU A 318 8.39 -11.17 -5.26
C LEU A 318 9.34 -10.55 -4.23
N LYS A 319 10.65 -10.57 -4.49
CA LYS A 319 11.65 -9.97 -3.61
C LYS A 319 11.57 -8.44 -3.67
N GLY A 320 10.96 -7.83 -2.65
CA GLY A 320 10.72 -6.39 -2.61
C GLY A 320 9.45 -5.95 -3.34
N ALA A 321 8.71 -6.89 -3.96
CA ALA A 321 7.32 -6.66 -4.31
C ALA A 321 6.59 -6.24 -3.05
N THR A 322 5.68 -5.27 -3.19
CA THR A 322 4.59 -5.27 -2.24
C THR A 322 3.59 -6.29 -2.71
N LEU A 323 3.92 -7.52 -2.38
CA LEU A 323 2.88 -8.48 -2.17
C LEU A 323 1.93 -7.85 -1.15
N TRP A 324 0.63 -7.93 -1.36
CA TRP A 324 -0.39 -7.64 -0.34
C TRP A 324 -0.28 -8.60 0.88
N MET A 325 0.92 -9.10 1.18
CA MET A 325 1.32 -9.75 2.42
C MET A 325 2.19 -8.84 3.32
N LEU A 326 2.88 -7.80 2.78
CA LEU A 326 3.48 -6.76 3.65
C LEU A 326 2.41 -5.85 4.24
N HIS A 327 1.36 -5.61 3.47
CA HIS A 327 0.08 -5.08 3.92
C HIS A 327 -1.03 -5.95 3.35
N ALA A 328 -1.67 -6.77 4.17
CA ALA A 328 -2.86 -7.52 3.79
C ALA A 328 -4.10 -6.82 4.30
N PHE A 329 -5.09 -6.64 3.41
CA PHE A 329 -6.42 -6.17 3.79
C PHE A 329 -7.40 -7.33 3.66
N ALA A 330 -7.98 -7.73 4.78
CA ALA A 330 -9.06 -8.72 4.82
C ALA A 330 -10.37 -8.05 5.22
N PHE A 331 -11.47 -8.60 4.73
CA PHE A 331 -12.83 -8.15 5.00
C PHE A 331 -13.56 -9.27 5.73
N ASP A 332 -14.15 -8.96 6.88
CA ASP A 332 -14.79 -9.95 7.76
C ASP A 332 -16.23 -10.32 7.36
N ALA A 333 -16.79 -9.71 6.31
CA ALA A 333 -18.14 -10.01 5.84
C ALA A 333 -18.21 -11.36 5.10
N GLU A 334 -19.11 -12.25 5.55
CA GLU A 334 -19.32 -13.58 4.96
C GLU A 334 -19.68 -13.54 3.47
N ARG A 335 -20.43 -12.52 3.04
CA ARG A 335 -20.84 -12.31 1.64
C ARG A 335 -20.36 -10.96 1.16
N PHE A 336 -19.05 -10.78 1.23
CA PHE A 336 -18.43 -9.52 0.86
C PHE A 336 -18.66 -9.19 -0.62
N HIS A 337 -19.21 -8.01 -0.90
CA HIS A 337 -19.39 -7.51 -2.25
C HIS A 337 -18.12 -6.80 -2.72
N ALA A 338 -17.34 -7.45 -3.58
CA ALA A 338 -16.07 -6.90 -4.10
C ALA A 338 -16.24 -5.54 -4.78
N CYS A 339 -17.44 -5.21 -5.30
CA CYS A 339 -17.75 -3.91 -5.89
C CYS A 339 -17.72 -2.72 -4.90
N LEU A 340 -17.59 -2.96 -3.59
CA LEU A 340 -17.42 -1.93 -2.57
C LEU A 340 -15.95 -1.53 -2.36
N VAL A 341 -15.00 -2.30 -2.88
CA VAL A 341 -13.54 -2.05 -2.75
C VAL A 341 -13.00 -0.97 -3.70
N PRO A 342 -13.50 -0.77 -4.95
CA PRO A 342 -12.86 0.14 -5.90
C PRO A 342 -12.59 1.56 -5.38
N PRO A 343 -13.50 2.25 -4.64
CA PRO A 343 -13.17 3.57 -4.07
C PRO A 343 -11.97 3.53 -3.11
N PHE A 344 -11.81 2.45 -2.35
CA PHE A 344 -10.65 2.22 -1.49
C PHE A 344 -9.38 2.03 -2.33
N ILE A 345 -9.47 1.27 -3.43
CA ILE A 345 -8.34 1.04 -4.35
C ILE A 345 -7.93 2.30 -5.08
N PHE A 346 -8.88 3.13 -5.53
CA PHE A 346 -8.54 4.38 -6.20
C PHE A 346 -7.83 5.33 -5.24
N ALA A 347 -8.32 5.49 -4.01
CA ALA A 347 -7.61 6.26 -3.01
C ALA A 347 -6.23 5.67 -2.70
N TYR A 348 -6.09 4.34 -2.75
CA TYR A 348 -4.81 3.67 -2.55
C TYR A 348 -3.85 3.96 -3.70
N VAL A 349 -4.32 3.86 -4.94
CA VAL A 349 -3.55 4.21 -6.14
C VAL A 349 -3.07 5.66 -6.03
N GLU A 350 -3.97 6.60 -5.76
CA GLU A 350 -3.63 8.02 -5.65
C GLU A 350 -2.64 8.27 -4.52
N ARG A 351 -2.95 7.84 -3.29
CA ARG A 351 -2.13 8.21 -2.13
C ARG A 351 -0.84 7.40 -2.02
N VAL A 352 -0.91 6.11 -2.25
CA VAL A 352 0.21 5.22 -1.98
C VAL A 352 1.09 5.05 -3.22
N LEU A 353 0.48 4.77 -4.37
CA LEU A 353 1.26 4.47 -5.59
C LEU A 353 1.68 5.73 -6.33
N VAL A 354 0.77 6.68 -6.50
CA VAL A 354 1.02 7.94 -7.21
C VAL A 354 1.75 8.91 -6.31
N GLU A 355 1.21 9.25 -5.14
CA GLU A 355 1.80 10.24 -4.22
C GLU A 355 2.98 9.71 -3.39
N GLY A 356 3.15 8.39 -3.32
CA GLY A 356 4.26 7.74 -2.63
C GLY A 356 4.15 7.70 -1.10
N PHE A 357 2.95 7.89 -0.55
CA PHE A 357 2.75 7.74 0.90
C PHE A 357 2.92 6.31 1.37
N GLU A 358 3.39 6.15 2.61
CA GLU A 358 3.29 4.86 3.28
C GLU A 358 1.81 4.56 3.59
N VAL A 359 1.44 3.28 3.55
CA VAL A 359 0.04 2.85 3.71
C VAL A 359 -0.54 3.32 5.05
N GLU A 360 0.27 3.35 6.10
CA GLU A 360 -0.07 3.86 7.43
C GLU A 360 -0.45 5.33 7.45
N GLU A 361 0.24 6.13 6.64
CA GLU A 361 0.01 7.57 6.56
C GLU A 361 -1.25 7.83 5.73
N ALA A 362 -1.50 7.00 4.72
CA ALA A 362 -2.65 7.10 3.84
C ALA A 362 -3.94 6.47 4.38
N ILE A 363 -3.87 5.53 5.33
CA ILE A 363 -5.01 4.65 5.69
C ILE A 363 -6.26 5.43 6.07
N GLU A 364 -6.12 6.56 6.78
CA GLU A 364 -7.27 7.38 7.15
C GLU A 364 -8.00 7.92 5.90
N ASP A 365 -7.26 8.28 4.86
CA ASP A 365 -7.82 8.79 3.62
C ASP A 365 -8.42 7.67 2.76
N LEU A 366 -7.81 6.49 2.76
CA LEU A 366 -8.37 5.30 2.09
C LEU A 366 -9.75 4.94 2.68
N LEU A 367 -9.83 4.91 4.01
CA LEU A 367 -11.06 4.66 4.75
C LEU A 367 -12.09 5.77 4.52
N LYS A 368 -11.64 7.02 4.33
CA LYS A 368 -12.52 8.14 4.03
C LYS A 368 -13.14 8.04 2.64
N ALA A 369 -12.38 7.55 1.67
CA ALA A 369 -12.83 7.38 0.29
C ALA A 369 -13.85 6.24 0.12
N ALA A 370 -13.85 5.25 1.02
CA ALA A 370 -14.73 4.09 0.96
C ALA A 370 -15.70 3.98 2.17
N PRO A 371 -16.59 4.98 2.42
CA PRO A 371 -17.50 4.94 3.56
C PRO A 371 -18.50 3.79 3.50
N GLN A 372 -18.87 3.34 2.28
CA GLN A 372 -19.78 2.22 2.08
C GLN A 372 -19.19 0.89 2.56
N LEU A 373 -17.86 0.76 2.48
CA LEU A 373 -17.15 -0.42 2.93
C LEU A 373 -17.35 -0.63 4.43
N GLY A 374 -17.24 0.46 5.20
CA GLY A 374 -17.41 0.42 6.65
C GLY A 374 -18.81 0.01 7.10
N MET A 375 -19.83 0.39 6.34
CA MET A 375 -21.21 -0.01 6.66
C MET A 375 -21.44 -1.52 6.45
N HIS A 376 -20.58 -2.20 5.69
CA HIS A 376 -20.76 -3.60 5.31
C HIS A 376 -19.79 -4.56 6.01
N THR A 377 -18.57 -4.12 6.32
CA THR A 377 -17.51 -4.99 6.83
C THR A 377 -16.52 -4.21 7.69
N SER A 378 -15.90 -4.90 8.64
CA SER A 378 -14.63 -4.45 9.22
C SER A 378 -13.49 -4.71 8.24
N ILE A 379 -12.48 -3.85 8.29
CA ILE A 379 -11.26 -4.01 7.49
C ILE A 379 -10.15 -4.42 8.44
N ILE A 380 -9.55 -5.58 8.18
CA ILE A 380 -8.41 -6.10 8.94
C ILE A 380 -7.16 -5.83 8.12
N HIS A 381 -6.33 -4.91 8.59
CA HIS A 381 -5.04 -4.57 8.00
C HIS A 381 -3.93 -5.27 8.77
N ILE A 382 -3.32 -6.26 8.13
CA ILE A 382 -2.17 -6.99 8.65
C ILE A 382 -0.93 -6.41 8.01
N ARG A 383 0.07 -6.04 8.81
CA ARG A 383 1.36 -5.57 8.30
C ARG A 383 2.52 -6.23 8.98
N VAL A 384 3.60 -6.44 8.25
CA VAL A 384 4.86 -6.96 8.79
C VAL A 384 5.87 -5.82 8.85
N THR A 385 6.32 -5.48 10.04
CA THR A 385 7.31 -4.41 10.28
C THR A 385 8.73 -4.93 10.09
N ASN A 386 9.66 -4.00 9.84
CA ASN A 386 11.12 -4.18 9.86
C ASN A 386 11.75 -4.91 8.68
N ILE A 387 10.99 -5.29 7.62
CA ILE A 387 11.58 -6.06 6.51
C ILE A 387 11.82 -5.22 5.25
N PHE A 388 10.98 -4.23 4.92
CA PHE A 388 11.12 -3.46 3.68
C PHE A 388 10.56 -2.03 3.78
N HIS A 389 11.21 -1.07 3.10
CA HIS A 389 10.65 0.24 2.78
C HIS A 389 10.25 0.27 1.30
N ARG A 390 9.04 0.75 1.00
CA ARG A 390 8.52 0.87 -0.37
C ARG A 390 9.23 1.95 -1.19
N ARG A 391 9.52 3.09 -0.56
CA ARG A 391 10.18 4.21 -1.21
C ARG A 391 11.66 4.28 -0.88
N PRO A 392 12.49 4.81 -1.80
CA PRO A 392 13.81 5.30 -1.43
C PRO A 392 13.69 6.21 -0.20
N PRO A 393 14.67 6.18 0.71
CA PRO A 393 14.66 7.08 1.85
C PRO A 393 14.51 8.52 1.36
N THR A 394 13.58 9.28 1.93
CA THR A 394 13.41 10.70 1.65
C THR A 394 14.73 11.41 1.90
N VAL A 395 14.92 12.58 1.29
CA VAL A 395 16.06 13.47 1.60
C VAL A 395 16.20 13.68 3.12
N SER A 396 15.09 13.72 3.86
CA SER A 396 15.10 13.85 5.31
C SER A 396 15.62 12.61 6.05
N GLU A 397 15.35 11.41 5.55
CA GLU A 397 15.83 10.14 6.11
C GLU A 397 17.28 9.87 5.70
N TYR A 398 17.65 10.20 4.46
CA TYR A 398 19.03 10.13 3.99
C TYR A 398 19.96 10.99 4.85
N ASN A 399 19.52 12.21 5.20
CA ASN A 399 20.26 13.11 6.07
C ASN A 399 20.35 12.64 7.53
N LYS A 400 19.48 11.72 7.98
CA LYS A 400 19.52 11.16 9.34
C LYS A 400 20.44 9.94 9.46
N GLY A 401 21.00 9.46 8.35
CA GLY A 401 21.75 8.21 8.27
C GLY A 401 20.80 7.01 8.29
N ALA A 402 21.01 6.05 7.39
CA ALA A 402 20.19 4.83 7.36
C ALA A 402 20.29 4.11 8.71
N MET A 403 19.20 4.13 9.50
CA MET A 403 19.14 3.35 10.73
C MET A 403 19.16 1.87 10.37
N ARG A 404 20.06 1.10 10.99
CA ARG A 404 19.98 -0.36 10.96
C ARG A 404 18.68 -0.77 11.65
N MET A 405 17.75 -1.34 10.89
CA MET A 405 16.54 -1.95 11.43
C MET A 405 16.93 -3.19 12.23
N ASP A 406 16.19 -3.46 13.30
CA ASP A 406 16.33 -4.69 14.09
C ASP A 406 15.90 -5.88 13.23
N ASP A 407 16.67 -6.97 13.22
CA ASP A 407 16.45 -8.13 12.33
C ASP A 407 15.17 -8.91 12.68
N LYS A 408 14.49 -8.55 13.76
CA LYS A 408 13.24 -9.20 14.19
C LYS A 408 12.05 -8.61 13.43
N ALA A 409 11.53 -9.40 12.48
CA ALA A 409 10.21 -9.18 11.90
C ALA A 409 9.14 -9.19 12.99
N SER A 410 8.24 -8.21 12.98
CA SER A 410 7.04 -8.20 13.85
C SER A 410 5.79 -8.02 13.02
N MET A 411 4.66 -8.57 13.46
CA MET A 411 3.39 -8.43 12.76
C MET A 411 2.42 -7.57 13.57
N ILE A 412 1.82 -6.59 12.92
CA ILE A 412 0.82 -5.72 13.51
C ILE A 412 -0.49 -5.97 12.77
N VAL A 413 -1.55 -6.28 13.52
CA VAL A 413 -2.89 -6.46 12.99
C VAL A 413 -3.77 -5.32 13.50
N THR A 414 -4.31 -4.54 12.58
CA THR A 414 -5.19 -3.42 12.88
C THR A 414 -6.57 -3.68 12.30
N THR A 415 -7.60 -3.67 13.13
CA THR A 415 -8.99 -3.79 12.69
C THR A 415 -9.65 -2.41 12.68
N TYR A 416 -10.14 -2.00 11.53
CA TYR A 416 -10.95 -0.80 11.34
C TYR A 416 -12.42 -1.21 11.27
N LYS A 417 -13.20 -0.79 12.27
CA LYS A 417 -14.65 -1.00 12.32
C LYS A 417 -15.35 0.32 12.10
N PHE A 418 -16.39 0.34 11.27
CA PHE A 418 -17.15 1.56 11.10
C PHE A 418 -17.88 1.94 12.39
N PHE A 419 -17.72 3.20 12.78
CA PHE A 419 -18.33 3.78 13.96
C PHE A 419 -19.42 4.75 13.51
N HIS A 420 -20.62 4.58 14.05
CA HIS A 420 -21.68 5.55 13.94
C HIS A 420 -22.42 5.60 15.25
N GLU A 421 -22.50 6.77 15.88
CA GLU A 421 -23.04 6.92 17.22
C GLU A 421 -24.43 6.28 17.41
N ASN A 422 -25.31 6.33 16.40
CA ASN A 422 -26.69 5.81 16.51
C ASN A 422 -26.95 4.47 15.80
N GLN A 423 -25.97 3.92 15.09
CA GLN A 423 -26.17 2.72 14.25
C GLN A 423 -25.11 1.65 14.54
N HIS A 424 -23.87 2.07 14.77
CA HIS A 424 -22.74 1.22 15.10
C HIS A 424 -21.98 1.78 16.31
N PRO A 425 -22.63 1.90 17.49
CA PRO A 425 -21.95 2.38 18.70
C PRO A 425 -20.73 1.51 19.00
N TRP A 426 -19.56 2.17 19.03
CA TRP A 426 -18.26 1.51 19.23
C TRP A 426 -17.97 0.38 18.23
N GLY A 427 -18.45 0.51 16.99
CA GLY A 427 -18.22 -0.48 15.92
C GLY A 427 -19.11 -1.71 15.99
N ASN A 428 -20.07 -1.76 16.93
CA ASN A 428 -20.99 -2.88 17.08
C ASN A 428 -22.38 -2.49 16.54
N PRO A 429 -23.03 -3.32 15.72
CA PRO A 429 -24.32 -2.98 15.13
C PRO A 429 -25.40 -2.83 16.21
N LEU A 430 -26.16 -1.75 16.13
CA LEU A 430 -27.41 -1.58 16.87
C LEU A 430 -28.51 -2.34 16.13
N PRO A 431 -29.19 -3.33 16.78
CA PRO A 431 -30.24 -4.09 16.13
C PRO A 431 -31.29 -3.17 15.50
N TYR A 432 -31.70 -3.44 14.28
CA TYR A 432 -32.73 -2.63 13.62
C TYR A 432 -34.09 -2.72 14.34
N GLN A 433 -34.30 -3.80 15.10
CA GLN A 433 -35.52 -4.13 15.82
C GLN A 433 -35.22 -4.34 17.32
N CYS A 434 -36.14 -3.93 18.19
CA CYS A 434 -36.04 -4.22 19.61
C CYS A 434 -36.12 -5.73 19.89
N LEU A 435 -35.14 -6.27 20.61
CA LEU A 435 -35.08 -7.70 20.95
C LEU A 435 -36.20 -8.17 21.90
N ARG A 436 -36.93 -7.24 22.54
CA ARG A 436 -38.02 -7.54 23.47
C ARG A 436 -39.41 -7.36 22.88
N CYS A 437 -39.69 -6.19 22.29
CA CYS A 437 -41.04 -5.87 21.77
C CYS A 437 -41.15 -5.91 20.25
N TYR A 438 -40.05 -6.22 19.55
CA TYR A 438 -40.02 -6.35 18.10
C TYR A 438 -40.39 -5.07 17.32
N CYS A 439 -40.41 -3.90 17.96
CA CYS A 439 -40.61 -2.62 17.26
C CYS A 439 -39.35 -2.27 16.45
N VAL A 440 -39.55 -1.84 15.21
CA VAL A 440 -38.50 -1.43 14.28
C VAL A 440 -38.10 0.03 14.55
N ARG A 441 -36.80 0.34 14.46
CA ARG A 441 -36.24 1.70 14.65
C ARG A 441 -36.67 2.39 15.96
N SER A 442 -36.92 1.61 17.01
CA SER A 442 -37.44 2.12 18.28
C SER A 442 -36.34 2.62 19.24
N TRP A 443 -35.07 2.54 18.89
CA TRP A 443 -33.98 2.93 19.80
C TRP A 443 -33.83 4.44 19.94
N GLY A 444 -33.58 4.88 21.17
CA GLY A 444 -33.11 6.23 21.50
C GLY A 444 -31.90 6.16 22.42
N SER A 445 -30.89 6.99 22.17
CA SER A 445 -29.73 7.09 23.07
C SER A 445 -30.16 7.70 24.40
N THR A 446 -29.78 7.09 25.52
CA THR A 446 -30.06 7.60 26.88
C THR A 446 -28.83 8.22 27.55
N THR A 447 -27.66 8.03 26.96
CA THR A 447 -26.37 8.55 27.45
C THR A 447 -25.93 9.78 26.65
N ARG A 448 -25.06 10.60 27.24
CA ARG A 448 -24.38 11.65 26.47
C ARG A 448 -23.55 11.02 25.34
N PRO A 449 -23.44 11.67 24.18
CA PRO A 449 -22.56 11.21 23.10
C PRO A 449 -21.14 10.96 23.62
N MET A 450 -20.52 9.88 23.15
CA MET A 450 -19.11 9.51 23.40
C MET A 450 -18.72 9.14 24.84
N SER A 451 -19.66 8.77 25.73
CA SER A 451 -19.30 8.11 26.99
C SER A 451 -18.73 6.70 26.73
N SER A 452 -17.77 6.25 27.54
CA SER A 452 -17.15 4.91 27.43
C SER A 452 -18.17 3.78 27.38
N ASN A 453 -19.32 3.96 28.05
CA ASN A 453 -20.50 3.13 27.91
C ASN A 453 -21.62 3.95 27.27
N THR A 454 -22.12 3.53 26.11
CA THR A 454 -23.26 4.15 25.44
C THR A 454 -24.49 3.25 25.58
N GLN A 455 -25.61 3.82 26.03
CA GLN A 455 -26.84 3.08 26.23
C GLN A 455 -27.93 3.50 25.24
N PHE A 456 -28.69 2.51 24.79
CA PHE A 456 -29.86 2.68 23.94
C PHE A 456 -31.07 2.05 24.61
N ALA A 457 -32.12 2.84 24.81
CA ALA A 457 -33.40 2.34 25.30
C ALA A 457 -34.42 2.25 24.16
N CYS A 458 -35.20 1.18 24.13
CA CYS A 458 -36.37 1.07 23.26
C CYS A 458 -37.43 2.07 23.72
N LYS A 459 -37.83 2.99 22.84
CA LYS A 459 -38.86 4.00 23.07
C LYS A 459 -40.23 3.41 23.41
N GLN A 460 -40.47 2.14 23.04
CA GLN A 460 -41.76 1.47 23.29
C GLN A 460 -41.80 0.73 24.63
N CYS A 461 -40.80 -0.11 24.92
CA CYS A 461 -40.85 -1.01 26.09
C CYS A 461 -39.75 -0.75 27.12
N GLY A 462 -38.91 0.28 26.92
CA GLY A 462 -37.83 0.64 27.84
C GLY A 462 -36.65 -0.33 27.88
N PHE A 463 -36.65 -1.43 27.11
CA PHE A 463 -35.53 -2.38 27.06
C PHE A 463 -34.22 -1.68 26.67
N VAL A 464 -33.14 -1.92 27.42
CA VAL A 464 -31.85 -1.22 27.27
C VAL A 464 -30.77 -2.15 26.73
N ILE A 465 -30.00 -1.68 25.75
CA ILE A 465 -28.74 -2.29 25.30
C ILE A 465 -27.60 -1.34 25.65
N THR A 466 -26.51 -1.88 26.20
CA THR A 466 -25.28 -1.13 26.51
C THR A 466 -24.14 -1.57 25.61
N TYR A 467 -23.43 -0.60 25.05
CA TYR A 467 -22.20 -0.81 24.29
C TYR A 467 -21.03 -0.18 25.00
N THR A 468 -19.93 -0.93 25.13
CA THR A 468 -18.71 -0.48 25.80
C THR A 468 -17.60 -0.25 24.78
N LYS A 469 -16.92 0.89 24.91
CA LYS A 469 -15.71 1.20 24.16
C LYS A 469 -14.58 0.24 24.59
N LEU A 470 -13.87 -0.34 23.62
CA LEU A 470 -12.66 -1.10 23.91
C LEU A 470 -11.53 -0.16 24.35
N ASP A 471 -10.81 -0.51 25.42
CA ASP A 471 -9.81 0.37 26.06
C ASP A 471 -8.71 0.84 25.10
N HIS A 472 -8.33 0.00 24.13
CA HIS A 472 -7.28 0.30 23.14
C HIS A 472 -7.80 0.91 21.83
N SER A 473 -9.07 1.31 21.79
CA SER A 473 -9.67 1.81 20.55
C SER A 473 -9.50 3.32 20.33
N LYS A 474 -9.01 3.69 19.14
CA LYS A 474 -8.90 5.09 18.67
C LYS A 474 -10.01 5.36 17.66
N ILE A 475 -10.62 6.55 17.69
CA ILE A 475 -11.60 6.95 16.67
C ILE A 475 -10.92 7.83 15.64
N ILE A 476 -11.05 7.49 14.36
CA ILE A 476 -10.76 8.35 13.22
C ILE A 476 -12.10 8.92 12.77
N LEU A 477 -12.38 10.17 13.15
CA LEU A 477 -13.61 10.83 12.72
C LEU A 477 -13.48 11.23 11.26
N TYR A 478 -14.56 11.08 10.49
CA TYR A 478 -14.71 11.89 9.29
C TYR A 478 -14.72 13.34 9.78
N HIS A 479 -13.71 14.13 9.42
CA HIS A 479 -13.80 15.57 9.66
C HIS A 479 -14.99 16.07 8.84
N GLU A 480 -16.15 16.24 9.48
CA GLU A 480 -17.29 16.89 8.87
C GLU A 480 -16.84 18.30 8.50
N GLY A 481 -16.71 18.55 7.18
CA GLY A 481 -16.65 19.89 6.65
C GLY A 481 -17.80 20.72 7.22
N TYR A 482 -17.53 21.98 7.54
CA TYR A 482 -18.51 22.94 8.06
C TYR A 482 -19.78 22.94 7.19
N ARG A 483 -20.87 22.32 7.63
CA ARG A 483 -22.17 22.34 6.92
C ARG A 483 -23.23 23.14 7.69
N GLY A 484 -22.94 24.41 7.92
CA GLY A 484 -23.94 25.35 8.41
C GLY A 484 -23.41 26.74 8.66
N THR A 485 -23.91 27.72 7.91
CA THR A 485 -23.91 29.12 8.36
C THR A 485 -25.00 29.26 9.42
N SER A 486 -24.65 29.82 10.58
CA SER A 486 -25.63 30.26 11.57
C SER A 486 -26.68 31.13 10.88
N LYS A 487 -27.97 30.79 11.03
CA LYS A 487 -29.09 31.56 10.47
C LYS A 487 -29.10 33.02 10.94
N VAL A 488 -28.48 33.32 12.09
CA VAL A 488 -28.51 34.64 12.73
C VAL A 488 -27.28 35.47 12.38
N SER A 489 -26.13 34.84 12.12
CA SER A 489 -24.85 35.57 11.99
C SER A 489 -24.10 35.33 10.68
N GLY A 490 -24.55 34.41 9.82
CA GLY A 490 -23.83 34.00 8.61
C GLY A 490 -22.47 33.33 8.88
N LYS A 491 -21.99 33.36 10.13
CA LYS A 491 -20.75 32.72 10.57
C LYS A 491 -20.90 31.21 10.40
N LEU A 492 -19.90 30.58 9.78
CA LEU A 492 -19.75 29.14 9.79
C LEU A 492 -19.68 28.69 11.24
N THR A 493 -20.79 28.15 11.75
CA THR A 493 -20.81 27.54 13.06
C THR A 493 -20.50 26.07 12.86
N LYS A 494 -19.52 25.55 13.58
CA LYS A 494 -19.33 24.10 13.73
C LYS A 494 -20.69 23.58 14.23
N LYS A 495 -21.41 22.83 13.39
CA LYS A 495 -22.70 22.26 13.77
C LYS A 495 -22.44 21.49 15.06
N GLY A 496 -23.08 21.91 16.15
CA GLY A 496 -22.75 21.39 17.49
C GLY A 496 -22.75 19.86 17.48
N LEU A 497 -21.73 19.24 18.10
CA LEU A 497 -21.49 17.80 18.34
C LEU A 497 -22.66 16.86 17.97
N GLY A 498 -23.01 16.84 16.70
CA GLY A 498 -24.07 16.00 16.18
C GLY A 498 -23.37 14.86 15.52
N THR A 499 -23.92 13.66 15.62
CA THR A 499 -23.88 12.85 14.44
C THR A 499 -22.54 12.17 14.18
N GLY A 500 -21.67 11.95 15.17
CA GLY A 500 -20.29 11.49 14.91
C GLY A 500 -20.26 10.16 14.16
N SER A 501 -19.82 10.18 12.90
CA SER A 501 -19.49 8.99 12.13
C SER A 501 -17.98 8.95 11.86
N GLY A 502 -17.42 7.75 11.75
CA GLY A 502 -15.99 7.57 11.61
C GLY A 502 -15.61 6.10 11.57
N TRP A 503 -14.34 5.85 11.83
CA TRP A 503 -13.78 4.51 11.98
C TRP A 503 -13.25 4.33 13.39
N LEU A 504 -13.60 3.23 14.03
CA LEU A 504 -12.97 2.75 15.24
C LEU A 504 -11.79 1.87 14.85
N VAL A 505 -10.61 2.23 15.35
CA VAL A 505 -9.36 1.52 15.15
C VAL A 505 -9.10 0.69 16.39
N VAL A 506 -8.88 -0.60 16.21
CA VAL A 506 -8.40 -1.51 17.24
C VAL A 506 -7.09 -2.09 16.77
N VAL A 507 -6.01 -1.82 17.49
CA VAL A 507 -4.67 -2.31 17.14
C VAL A 507 -4.33 -3.47 18.07
N ALA A 508 -3.97 -4.61 17.50
CA ALA A 508 -3.32 -5.71 18.18
C ALA A 508 -1.86 -5.76 17.70
N VAL A 509 -0.93 -5.68 18.65
CA VAL A 509 0.49 -5.92 18.40
C VAL A 509 0.81 -7.26 19.01
N GLU A 510 1.24 -8.20 18.18
CA GLU A 510 1.53 -9.55 18.64
C GLU A 510 3.04 -9.78 18.63
N PRO A 511 3.64 -10.06 19.80
CA PRO A 511 5.00 -10.56 19.84
C PRO A 511 5.11 -11.96 19.21
N ASP A 512 4.03 -12.77 19.27
CA ASP A 512 4.06 -14.23 19.03
C ASP A 512 2.81 -14.86 18.34
N GLY A 513 1.94 -14.09 17.65
CA GLY A 513 0.97 -14.66 16.67
C GLY A 513 -0.40 -15.18 17.17
N VAL A 514 -0.92 -14.77 18.34
CA VAL A 514 -2.25 -15.21 18.84
C VAL A 514 -3.22 -14.05 19.08
N LEU A 515 -4.26 -13.96 18.25
CA LEU A 515 -5.27 -12.89 18.31
C LEU A 515 -6.41 -13.24 19.28
N ALA A 516 -6.59 -12.41 20.31
CA ALA A 516 -7.74 -12.47 21.21
C ALA A 516 -8.80 -11.43 20.77
N LEU A 517 -9.74 -11.83 19.91
CA LEU A 517 -10.94 -11.03 19.65
C LEU A 517 -11.98 -11.30 20.76
N ALA A 518 -11.99 -10.47 21.80
CA ALA A 518 -13.06 -10.47 22.78
C ALA A 518 -14.13 -9.42 22.41
N GLN A 519 -15.36 -9.86 22.15
CA GLN A 519 -16.54 -9.00 22.21
C GLN A 519 -17.36 -9.41 23.44
N SER A 520 -17.68 -8.46 24.31
CA SER A 520 -18.68 -8.63 25.36
C SER A 520 -19.86 -7.72 25.09
N VAL A 521 -21.04 -8.31 24.87
CA VAL A 521 -22.33 -7.62 24.91
C VAL A 521 -23.01 -8.08 26.18
N SER A 522 -23.29 -7.16 27.11
CA SER A 522 -24.00 -7.48 28.34
C SER A 522 -25.46 -7.07 28.22
N HIS A 523 -26.35 -7.98 28.61
CA HIS A 523 -27.78 -7.72 28.70
C HIS A 523 -28.15 -7.51 30.17
N SER A 524 -28.68 -6.33 30.49
CA SER A 524 -29.23 -6.02 31.81
C SER A 524 -30.74 -5.98 31.69
N THR A 525 -31.41 -6.98 32.26
CA THR A 525 -32.86 -6.94 32.48
C THR A 525 -33.11 -6.32 33.85
N ARG A 526 -33.59 -5.08 33.89
CA ARG A 526 -34.32 -4.59 35.07
C ARG A 526 -35.71 -5.21 35.03
N GLU A 527 -35.94 -6.22 35.85
CA GLU A 527 -37.28 -6.66 36.21
C GLU A 527 -37.93 -5.54 37.03
N HIS A 528 -39.15 -5.16 36.65
CA HIS A 528 -39.97 -4.15 37.31
C HIS A 528 -41.09 -4.83 38.08
#